data_AF-A0A821FXW8-F1
#
_entry.id   AF-A0A821FXW8-F1
#
_cell.length_a   1.000
_cell.length_b   1.000
_cell.length_c   1.000
_cell.angle_alpha   90.00
_cell.angle_beta   90.00
_cell.angle_gamma   90.00
#
_symmetry.space_group_name_H-M   'P 1'
#
loop_
_entity.id
_entity.type
_entity.pdbx_description
1 polymer ?
#
loop_
_entity_poly.entity_id
_entity_poly.type
_entity_poly.pdbx_seq_one_letter_code
_entity_poly.pdbx_strand_id
1 'polypeptide(L)'
;MKMHSDKYSILPAVTVFATGGTIAGIGTSSSTQNNYTAGVLSIEVLLKAVPEINDISTVTGVQFSNIPSENFNTSLALRLSQQISAVFENRSADGVVVTHGTDTLEETAILLDLTQNRSQPIVIVGAMRPASGLSADGPYNLLQAVSLAASDSAR
;
A
#
# COMPACT_ATOMS: atom_id res chain seq x y z
N MET A 1 -29.36 -4.47 -26.82
CA MET A 1 -28.52 -5.69 -26.73
C MET A 1 -27.19 -5.41 -27.40
N LYS A 2 -26.21 -4.89 -26.66
CA LYS A 2 -24.84 -4.68 -27.18
C LYS A 2 -24.00 -5.85 -26.69
N MET A 3 -23.57 -6.69 -27.63
CA MET A 3 -22.60 -7.74 -27.39
C MET A 3 -21.18 -7.20 -27.57
N HIS A 4 -20.29 -7.70 -26.71
CA HIS A 4 -18.84 -7.93 -26.90
C HIS A 4 -17.86 -6.78 -26.64
N SER A 5 -17.15 -6.88 -25.51
CA SER A 5 -15.70 -7.16 -25.55
C SER A 5 -15.21 -7.79 -24.24
N ASP A 6 -15.52 -9.07 -23.99
CA ASP A 6 -14.69 -9.89 -23.09
C ASP A 6 -13.40 -10.26 -23.85
N LYS A 7 -12.52 -9.28 -24.02
CA LYS A 7 -11.11 -9.53 -24.31
C LYS A 7 -10.48 -9.82 -22.95
N TYR A 8 -9.69 -10.89 -22.84
CA TYR A 8 -8.79 -11.11 -21.70
C TYR A 8 -8.01 -9.82 -21.42
N SER A 9 -8.52 -8.98 -20.52
CA SER A 9 -7.85 -7.76 -20.08
C SER A 9 -6.81 -8.21 -19.09
N ILE A 10 -5.54 -8.07 -19.45
CA ILE A 10 -4.45 -8.27 -18.51
C ILE A 10 -4.67 -7.26 -17.39
N LEU A 11 -4.91 -7.75 -16.18
CA LEU A 11 -5.07 -6.89 -15.01
C LEU A 11 -3.75 -6.15 -14.76
N PRO A 12 -3.78 -4.85 -14.44
CA PRO A 12 -2.59 -4.07 -14.16
C PRO A 12 -1.80 -4.69 -12.99
N ALA A 13 -0.48 -4.73 -13.12
CA ALA A 13 0.41 -5.24 -12.09
C ALA A 13 0.65 -4.16 -11.01
N VAL A 14 0.31 -4.45 -9.76
CA VAL A 14 0.51 -3.52 -8.63
C VAL A 14 1.44 -4.13 -7.60
N THR A 15 2.51 -3.44 -7.25
CA THR A 15 3.39 -3.85 -6.15
C THR A 15 3.05 -3.07 -4.89
N VAL A 16 2.79 -3.78 -3.79
CA VAL A 16 2.49 -3.21 -2.48
C VAL A 16 3.70 -3.35 -1.57
N PHE A 17 4.36 -2.24 -1.24
CA PHE A 17 5.43 -2.18 -0.25
C PHE A 17 4.83 -1.95 1.14
N ALA A 18 5.04 -2.89 2.05
CA ALA A 18 4.66 -2.73 3.45
C ALA A 18 5.81 -2.18 4.28
N THR A 19 5.60 -1.04 4.95
CA THR A 19 6.59 -0.45 5.87
C THR A 19 6.21 -0.62 7.35
N GLY A 20 4.94 -0.93 7.63
CA GLY A 20 4.39 -1.14 8.97
C GLY A 20 3.19 -0.23 9.23
N GLY A 21 3.24 0.51 10.34
CA GLY A 21 2.17 1.45 10.72
C GLY A 21 0.93 0.81 11.32
N THR A 22 -0.04 1.67 11.65
CA THR A 22 -1.33 1.30 12.27
C THR A 22 -2.17 0.38 11.40
N ILE A 23 -2.08 0.52 10.06
CA ILE A 23 -2.76 -0.37 9.10
C ILE A 23 -2.32 -1.84 9.26
N ALA A 24 -1.07 -2.06 9.70
CA ALA A 24 -0.52 -3.36 10.06
C ALA A 24 -0.51 -3.61 11.57
N GLY A 25 -1.19 -2.77 12.36
CA GLY A 25 -1.16 -2.83 13.81
C GLY A 25 -2.23 -3.75 14.41
N ILE A 26 -1.93 -4.33 15.58
CA ILE A 26 -2.86 -5.16 16.36
C ILE A 26 -3.03 -4.56 17.76
N GLY A 27 -4.28 -4.37 18.16
CA GLY A 27 -4.66 -4.04 19.54
C GLY A 27 -4.98 -5.30 20.35
N THR A 28 -4.99 -5.16 21.67
CA THR A 28 -5.28 -6.27 22.61
C THR A 28 -6.75 -6.69 22.65
N SER A 29 -7.66 -5.86 22.12
CA SER A 29 -9.08 -6.17 21.94
C SER A 29 -9.67 -5.35 20.80
N SER A 30 -10.83 -5.75 20.27
CA SER A 30 -11.52 -5.03 19.20
C SER A 30 -12.08 -3.66 19.62
N SER A 31 -12.29 -3.44 20.92
CA SER A 31 -12.65 -2.13 21.49
C SER A 31 -11.45 -1.21 21.71
N THR A 32 -10.22 -1.74 21.65
CA THR A 32 -9.01 -0.97 21.92
C THR A 32 -8.55 -0.22 20.68
N GLN A 33 -8.88 1.08 20.59
CA GLN A 33 -8.43 1.93 19.48
C GLN A 33 -7.08 2.62 19.74
N ASN A 34 -6.75 2.91 21.00
CA ASN A 34 -5.59 3.74 21.37
C ASN A 34 -4.38 2.97 21.91
N ASN A 35 -4.54 1.67 22.22
CA ASN A 35 -3.47 0.83 22.75
C ASN A 35 -3.25 -0.38 21.84
N TYR A 36 -2.40 -0.17 20.83
CA TYR A 36 -2.03 -1.16 19.84
C TYR A 36 -0.52 -1.09 19.55
N THR A 37 0.00 -2.17 18.99
CA THR A 37 1.37 -2.19 18.46
C THR A 37 1.29 -2.03 16.95
N ALA A 38 1.89 -0.97 16.41
CA ALA A 38 2.00 -0.74 14.97
C ALA A 38 2.99 -1.72 14.33
N GLY A 39 2.76 -2.09 13.07
CA GLY A 39 3.70 -2.93 12.31
C GLY A 39 3.87 -4.36 12.86
N VAL A 40 2.76 -5.06 13.08
CA VAL A 40 2.75 -6.46 13.55
C VAL A 40 2.38 -7.42 12.43
N LEU A 41 1.37 -7.07 11.64
CA LEU A 41 0.90 -7.88 10.52
C LEU A 41 1.90 -7.85 9.36
N SER A 42 2.05 -8.98 8.68
CA SER A 42 2.80 -9.06 7.44
C SER A 42 1.94 -8.62 6.24
N ILE A 43 2.59 -8.26 5.14
CA ILE A 43 1.92 -7.89 3.89
C ILE A 43 1.00 -9.00 3.38
N GLU A 44 1.36 -10.27 3.54
CA GLU A 44 0.51 -11.39 3.13
C GLU A 44 -0.80 -11.44 3.91
N VAL A 45 -0.78 -11.04 5.19
CA VAL A 45 -2.00 -10.97 6.00
C VAL A 45 -2.88 -9.79 5.55
N LEU A 46 -2.27 -8.63 5.27
CA LEU A 46 -3.01 -7.47 4.77
C LEU A 46 -3.70 -7.75 3.43
N LEU A 47 -2.98 -8.37 2.49
CA LEU A 47 -3.54 -8.72 1.18
C LEU A 47 -4.63 -9.79 1.28
N LYS A 48 -4.47 -10.79 2.17
CA LYS A 48 -5.51 -11.81 2.42
C LYS A 48 -6.78 -11.24 3.05
N ALA A 49 -6.68 -10.12 3.77
CA ALA A 49 -7.83 -9.46 4.38
C ALA A 49 -8.71 -8.72 3.36
N VAL A 50 -8.21 -8.49 2.13
CA VAL A 50 -8.90 -7.74 1.07
C VAL A 50 -8.79 -8.51 -0.26
N PRO A 51 -9.45 -9.68 -0.39
CA PRO A 51 -9.35 -10.51 -1.59
C PRO A 51 -9.82 -9.82 -2.87
N GLU A 52 -10.71 -8.82 -2.77
CA GLU A 52 -11.28 -8.03 -3.87
C GLU A 52 -10.21 -7.30 -4.70
N ILE A 53 -9.01 -7.08 -4.14
CA ILE A 53 -7.86 -6.51 -4.86
C ILE A 53 -7.48 -7.36 -6.10
N ASN A 54 -7.69 -8.68 -6.02
CA ASN A 54 -7.36 -9.60 -7.12
C ASN A 54 -8.35 -9.54 -8.29
N ASP A 55 -9.52 -8.92 -8.09
CA ASP A 55 -10.51 -8.72 -9.16
C ASP A 55 -10.12 -7.55 -10.08
N ILE A 56 -9.25 -6.65 -9.60
CA ILE A 56 -8.89 -5.39 -10.27
C ILE A 56 -7.41 -5.29 -10.64
N SER A 57 -6.55 -6.12 -10.07
CA SER A 57 -5.09 -6.04 -10.27
C SER A 57 -4.41 -7.39 -10.07
N THR A 58 -3.22 -7.54 -10.66
CA THR A 58 -2.29 -8.61 -10.26
C THR A 58 -1.38 -8.04 -9.19
N VAL A 59 -1.59 -8.43 -7.92
CA VAL A 59 -0.89 -7.82 -6.79
C VAL A 59 0.35 -8.62 -6.36
N THR A 60 1.46 -7.93 -6.11
CA THR A 60 2.67 -8.49 -5.47
C THR A 60 2.96 -7.75 -4.18
N GLY A 61 3.05 -8.48 -3.06
CA GLY A 61 3.43 -7.92 -1.77
C GLY A 61 4.93 -7.94 -1.54
N VAL A 62 5.50 -6.84 -1.04
CA VAL A 62 6.89 -6.73 -0.62
C VAL A 62 6.93 -6.22 0.81
N GLN A 63 7.40 -7.03 1.75
CA GLN A 63 7.67 -6.58 3.11
C GLN A 63 8.98 -5.78 3.14
N PHE A 64 8.90 -4.45 3.08
CA PHE A 64 10.06 -3.57 3.10
C PHE A 64 10.61 -3.40 4.53
N SER A 65 9.72 -3.11 5.46
CA SER A 65 9.99 -3.01 6.89
C SER A 65 8.71 -3.33 7.67
N ASN A 66 8.78 -3.39 9.00
CA ASN A 66 7.59 -3.52 9.83
C ASN A 66 7.78 -2.75 11.13
N ILE A 67 7.67 -1.42 11.04
CA ILE A 67 7.98 -0.50 12.15
C ILE A 67 6.91 0.59 12.30
N PRO A 68 6.83 1.25 13.47
CA PRO A 68 6.11 2.52 13.62
C PRO A 68 6.71 3.60 12.71
N SER A 69 5.86 4.48 12.16
CA SER A 69 6.27 5.53 11.22
C SER A 69 7.22 6.56 11.85
N GLU A 70 7.14 6.78 13.16
CA GLU A 70 8.07 7.63 13.92
C GLU A 70 9.54 7.19 13.79
N ASN A 71 9.77 5.89 13.54
CA ASN A 71 11.11 5.31 13.34
C ASN A 71 11.49 5.18 11.85
N PHE A 72 10.60 5.58 10.94
CA PHE A 72 10.83 5.53 9.50
C PHE A 72 11.61 6.76 9.04
N ASN A 73 12.94 6.68 9.14
CA ASN A 73 13.84 7.79 8.83
C ASN A 73 14.11 7.98 7.33
N THR A 74 14.76 9.09 6.98
CA THR A 74 15.12 9.45 5.61
C THR A 74 15.95 8.38 4.89
N SER A 75 16.84 7.66 5.59
CA SER A 75 17.63 6.60 4.98
C SER A 75 16.76 5.41 4.53
N LEU A 76 15.72 5.07 5.30
CA LEU A 76 14.72 4.09 4.88
C LEU A 76 13.88 4.61 3.72
N ALA A 77 13.44 5.86 3.77
CA ALA A 77 12.66 6.49 2.69
C ALA A 77 13.43 6.52 1.35
N LEU A 78 14.73 6.85 1.37
CA LEU A 78 15.58 6.81 0.17
C LEU A 78 15.77 5.38 -0.36
N ARG A 79 15.94 4.39 0.53
CA ARG A 79 15.99 2.96 0.12
C ARG A 79 14.68 2.49 -0.48
N LEU A 80 13.54 2.93 0.07
CA LEU A 80 12.22 2.65 -0.49
C LEU A 80 12.10 3.24 -1.90
N SER A 81 12.46 4.50 -2.06
CA SER A 81 12.49 5.19 -3.37
C SER A 81 13.33 4.40 -4.40
N GLN A 82 14.53 3.96 -4.02
CA GLN A 82 15.40 3.14 -4.90
C GLN A 82 14.75 1.81 -5.30
N GLN A 83 14.08 1.11 -4.38
CA GLN A 83 13.40 -0.15 -4.69
C GLN A 83 12.18 0.06 -5.59
N ILE A 84 11.42 1.15 -5.39
CA ILE A 84 10.31 1.53 -6.26
C ILE A 84 10.83 1.80 -7.68
N SER A 85 11.91 2.57 -7.83
CA SER A 85 12.55 2.79 -9.14
C SER A 85 12.92 1.47 -9.82
N ALA A 86 13.53 0.54 -9.07
CA ALA A 86 13.93 -0.76 -9.62
C ALA A 86 12.73 -1.60 -10.11
N VAL A 87 11.59 -1.55 -9.39
CA VAL A 87 10.35 -2.23 -9.82
C VAL A 87 9.86 -1.69 -11.16
N PHE A 88 9.86 -0.37 -11.33
CA PHE A 88 9.43 0.25 -12.59
C PHE A 88 10.43 0.05 -13.74
N GLU A 89 11.74 0.09 -13.46
CA GLU A 89 12.80 -0.14 -14.45
C GLU A 89 12.77 -1.57 -15.00
N ASN A 90 12.51 -2.55 -14.12
CA ASN A 90 12.35 -3.94 -14.50
C ASN A 90 10.97 -4.24 -15.13
N ARG A 91 10.09 -3.23 -15.24
CA ARG A 91 8.71 -3.36 -15.74
C ARG A 91 7.90 -4.41 -14.96
N SER A 92 8.20 -4.55 -13.66
CA SER A 92 7.53 -5.52 -12.79
C SER A 92 6.19 -5.03 -12.26
N ALA A 93 5.91 -3.73 -12.36
CA ALA A 93 4.63 -3.15 -11.96
C ALA A 93 4.22 -1.97 -12.86
N ASP A 94 2.91 -1.82 -12.99
CA ASP A 94 2.21 -0.73 -13.64
C ASP A 94 1.93 0.43 -12.68
N GLY A 95 1.89 0.14 -11.37
CA GLY A 95 1.71 1.08 -10.28
C GLY A 95 2.21 0.52 -8.96
N VAL A 96 2.41 1.39 -7.96
CA VAL A 96 2.91 1.02 -6.64
C VAL A 96 1.99 1.55 -5.54
N VAL A 97 1.80 0.74 -4.51
CA VAL A 97 1.18 1.15 -3.25
C VAL A 97 2.19 1.01 -2.12
N VAL A 98 2.23 1.98 -1.20
CA VAL A 98 3.04 1.91 0.03
C VAL A 98 2.11 1.95 1.23
N THR A 99 2.04 0.87 2.01
CA THR A 99 1.31 0.90 3.29
C THR A 99 2.22 1.46 4.37
N HIS A 100 1.81 2.56 5.00
CA HIS A 100 2.63 3.33 5.92
C HIS A 100 1.89 3.67 7.22
N GLY A 101 2.63 3.99 8.28
CA GLY A 101 2.08 4.64 9.47
C GLY A 101 1.77 6.10 9.20
N THR A 102 0.69 6.61 9.81
CA THR A 102 0.12 7.92 9.50
C THR A 102 1.01 9.09 9.93
N ASP A 103 1.80 8.92 10.99
CA ASP A 103 2.47 10.03 11.68
C ASP A 103 3.54 10.72 10.82
N THR A 104 4.23 9.97 9.96
CA THR A 104 5.26 10.50 9.04
C THR A 104 4.96 10.13 7.58
N LEU A 105 3.70 9.79 7.29
CA LEU A 105 3.25 9.45 5.93
C LEU A 105 3.53 10.60 4.96
N GLU A 106 3.20 11.82 5.37
CA GLU A 106 3.39 13.04 4.60
C GLU A 106 4.86 13.31 4.24
N GLU A 107 5.79 13.05 5.15
CA GLU A 107 7.22 13.23 4.91
C GLU A 107 7.72 12.26 3.84
N THR A 108 7.29 11.00 3.94
CA THR A 108 7.62 9.96 2.95
C THR A 108 6.99 10.26 1.59
N ALA A 109 5.76 10.81 1.58
CA ALA A 109 5.08 11.24 0.36
C ALA A 109 5.86 12.34 -0.37
N ILE A 110 6.26 13.39 0.36
CA ILE A 110 7.05 14.50 -0.21
C ILE A 110 8.39 13.98 -0.74
N LEU A 111 9.08 13.09 -0.01
CA LEU A 111 10.33 12.53 -0.49
C LEU A 111 10.15 11.72 -1.77
N LEU A 112 9.11 10.89 -1.86
CA LEU A 112 8.84 10.12 -3.06
C LEU A 112 8.47 11.04 -4.24
N ASP A 113 7.65 12.06 -4.03
CA ASP A 113 7.29 13.07 -5.04
C ASP A 113 8.54 13.77 -5.62
N LEU A 114 9.49 14.13 -4.75
CA LEU A 114 10.74 14.78 -5.17
C LEU A 114 11.76 13.84 -5.83
N THR A 115 11.69 12.54 -5.56
CA THR A 115 12.70 11.56 -6.03
C THR A 115 12.22 10.71 -7.20
N GLN A 116 10.91 10.62 -7.44
CA GLN A 116 10.30 9.77 -8.46
C GLN A 116 9.77 10.61 -9.62
N ASN A 117 10.62 10.91 -10.60
CA ASN A 117 10.21 11.61 -11.82
C ASN A 117 9.65 10.62 -12.87
N ARG A 118 8.44 10.11 -12.64
CA ARG A 118 7.80 9.04 -13.43
C ARG A 118 6.29 9.25 -13.55
N SER A 119 5.70 8.70 -14.61
CA SER A 119 4.24 8.74 -14.84
C SER A 119 3.49 7.55 -14.23
N GLN A 120 4.19 6.50 -13.79
CA GLN A 120 3.52 5.41 -13.08
C GLN A 120 3.04 5.88 -11.70
N PRO A 121 1.79 5.56 -11.29
CA PRO A 121 1.25 6.02 -10.03
C PRO A 121 1.95 5.37 -8.83
N ILE A 122 2.25 6.19 -7.84
CA ILE A 122 2.73 5.77 -6.51
C ILE A 122 1.73 6.29 -5.48
N VAL A 123 1.02 5.38 -4.82
CA VAL A 123 -0.02 5.72 -3.84
C VAL A 123 0.46 5.33 -2.45
N ILE A 124 0.44 6.25 -1.50
CA ILE A 124 0.76 5.95 -0.10
C ILE A 124 -0.54 5.90 0.69
N VAL A 125 -0.69 4.86 1.52
CA VAL A 125 -1.92 4.59 2.25
C VAL A 125 -1.62 4.21 3.70
N GLY A 126 -2.44 4.71 4.62
CA GLY A 126 -2.42 4.33 6.02
C GLY A 126 -3.81 3.98 6.55
N ALA A 127 -3.90 3.78 7.85
CA ALA A 127 -5.15 3.62 8.57
C ALA A 127 -5.05 4.32 9.92
N MET A 128 -6.14 4.95 10.37
CA MET A 128 -6.19 5.58 11.70
C MET A 128 -6.53 4.56 12.80
N ARG A 129 -7.16 3.43 12.45
CA ARG A 129 -7.50 2.36 13.39
C ARG A 129 -6.66 1.11 13.14
N PRO A 130 -6.24 0.40 14.22
CA PRO A 130 -5.53 -0.87 14.07
C PRO A 130 -6.42 -1.90 13.37
N ALA A 131 -5.81 -2.90 12.73
CA ALA A 131 -6.53 -3.92 11.96
C ALA A 131 -7.51 -4.75 12.80
N SER A 132 -7.26 -4.88 14.11
CA SER A 132 -8.18 -5.54 15.05
C SER A 132 -9.33 -4.65 15.53
N GLY A 133 -9.28 -3.35 15.26
CA GLY A 133 -10.24 -2.36 15.75
C GLY A 133 -11.62 -2.52 15.12
N LEU A 134 -12.68 -2.24 15.89
CA LEU A 134 -14.03 -2.16 15.35
C LEU A 134 -14.10 -1.11 14.24
N SER A 135 -14.68 -1.49 13.10
CA SER A 135 -14.77 -0.62 11.91
C SER A 135 -13.42 -0.07 11.47
N ALA A 136 -12.39 -0.93 11.46
CA ALA A 136 -11.08 -0.61 10.92
C ALA A 136 -11.18 -0.08 9.47
N ASP A 137 -10.50 1.02 9.20
CA ASP A 137 -10.49 1.71 7.91
C ASP A 137 -9.45 1.15 6.93
N GLY A 138 -8.44 0.44 7.44
CA GLY A 138 -7.35 -0.15 6.65
C GLY A 138 -7.77 -0.99 5.43
N PRO A 139 -8.69 -1.96 5.56
CA PRO A 139 -9.11 -2.81 4.43
C PRO A 139 -9.65 -2.00 3.24
N TYR A 140 -10.55 -1.05 3.50
CA TYR A 140 -11.15 -0.24 2.44
C TYR A 140 -10.16 0.78 1.88
N ASN A 141 -9.33 1.40 2.74
CA ASN A 141 -8.26 2.29 2.28
C ASN A 141 -7.29 1.56 1.33
N LEU A 142 -6.89 0.33 1.68
CA LEU A 142 -5.99 -0.48 0.84
C LEU A 142 -6.62 -0.83 -0.51
N LEU A 143 -7.90 -1.23 -0.52
CA LEU A 143 -8.63 -1.49 -1.77
C LEU A 143 -8.65 -0.26 -2.67
N GLN A 144 -8.95 0.91 -2.12
CA GLN A 144 -8.98 2.18 -2.87
C GLN A 144 -7.59 2.57 -3.38
N ALA A 145 -6.55 2.39 -2.56
CA ALA A 145 -5.18 2.68 -2.96
C ALA A 145 -4.72 1.80 -4.12
N VAL A 146 -5.01 0.50 -4.08
CA VAL A 146 -4.71 -0.40 -5.19
C VAL A 146 -5.55 -0.09 -6.42
N SER A 147 -6.84 0.23 -6.25
CA SER A 147 -7.70 0.66 -7.36
C SER A 147 -7.16 1.89 -8.08
N LEU A 148 -6.63 2.87 -7.32
CA LEU A 148 -6.02 4.06 -7.88
C LEU A 148 -4.69 3.75 -8.57
N ALA A 149 -3.82 2.94 -7.95
CA ALA A 149 -2.55 2.53 -8.54
C ALA A 149 -2.72 1.68 -9.82
N ALA A 150 -3.85 0.98 -9.94
CA ALA A 150 -4.24 0.21 -11.11
C ALA A 150 -4.90 1.06 -12.22
N SER A 151 -5.24 2.33 -11.95
CA SER A 151 -6.02 3.16 -12.87
C SER A 151 -5.16 3.87 -13.89
N ASP A 152 -5.53 3.76 -15.17
CA ASP A 152 -4.88 4.52 -16.25
C ASP A 152 -5.11 6.04 -16.14
N SER A 153 -6.16 6.48 -15.45
CA SER A 153 -6.42 7.91 -15.25
C SER A 153 -5.51 8.56 -14.20
N ALA A 154 -4.71 7.77 -13.49
CA ALA A 154 -3.77 8.24 -12.47
C ALA A 154 -2.33 8.41 -13.00
N ARG A 155 -2.12 8.24 -14.31
CA ARG A 155 -0.81 8.29 -14.99
C ARG A 155 -0.48 9.64 -15.60
#